data_AF-A0A5E4MKZ6-F1
#
_entry.id   AF-A0A5E4MKZ6-F1
#
_cell.length_a   1.000
_cell.length_b   1.000
_cell.length_c   1.000
_cell.angle_alpha   90.00
_cell.angle_beta   90.00
_cell.angle_gamma   90.00
#
_symmetry.space_group_name_H-M   'P 1'
#
loop_
_entity.id
_entity.type
_entity.pdbx_description
1 polymer ?
#
loop_
_entity_poly.entity_id
_entity_poly.type
_entity_poly.pdbx_seq_one_letter_code
_entity_poly.pdbx_strand_id
1 'polypeptide(L)'
;MDKVIELGIKAVDCWYGEIEFFDFQVTNEQMAATSKALHFTQVVWKDSKELGVGASKSVKTGEIYLVCNYDLPGNVESDFKNNVLPPKSS
;
A
#
# COMPACT_ATOMS: atom_id res chain seq x y z
N MET A 1 -2.84 -17.41 -17.53
CA MET A 1 -2.26 -16.31 -16.74
C MET A 1 -1.57 -16.94 -15.55
N ASP A 2 -0.33 -16.54 -15.26
CA ASP A 2 0.46 -17.18 -14.21
C ASP A 2 -0.15 -16.92 -12.83
N LYS A 3 -0.25 -17.96 -12.01
CA LYS A 3 -0.87 -17.90 -10.66
C LYS A 3 -0.24 -16.84 -9.76
N VAL A 4 1.03 -16.51 -9.99
CA VAL A 4 1.76 -15.44 -9.29
C VAL A 4 1.19 -14.06 -9.64
N ILE A 5 0.84 -13.82 -10.90
CA ILE A 5 0.27 -12.55 -11.37
C ILE A 5 -1.11 -12.33 -10.74
N GLU A 6 -1.97 -13.37 -10.72
CA GLU A 6 -3.30 -13.30 -10.12
C GLU A 6 -3.25 -12.91 -8.63
N LEU A 7 -2.28 -13.47 -7.90
CA LEU A 7 -2.12 -13.18 -6.47
C LEU A 7 -1.51 -11.80 -6.22
N GLY A 8 -0.61 -11.35 -7.10
CA GLY A 8 -0.12 -9.97 -7.07
C GLY A 8 -1.24 -8.95 -7.22
N ILE A 9 -2.15 -9.18 -8.18
CA ILE A 9 -3.35 -8.34 -8.36
C ILE A 9 -4.18 -8.33 -7.07
N LYS A 10 -4.53 -9.50 -6.53
CA LYS A 10 -5.32 -9.60 -5.30
C LYS A 10 -4.67 -8.91 -4.10
N ALA A 11 -3.35 -9.04 -3.94
CA ALA A 11 -2.63 -8.38 -2.84
C ALA A 11 -2.71 -6.85 -2.96
N VAL A 12 -2.46 -6.31 -4.15
CA VAL A 12 -2.53 -4.87 -4.40
C VAL A 12 -3.96 -4.35 -4.26
N ASP A 13 -4.97 -5.08 -4.74
CA ASP A 13 -6.38 -4.73 -4.57
C ASP A 13 -6.76 -4.68 -3.08
N CYS A 14 -6.32 -5.65 -2.27
CA CYS A 14 -6.55 -5.65 -0.83
C CYS A 14 -5.87 -4.46 -0.15
N TRP A 15 -4.61 -4.17 -0.48
CA TRP A 15 -3.88 -3.02 0.08
C TRP A 15 -4.52 -1.69 -0.32
N TYR A 16 -4.90 -1.52 -1.59
CA TYR A 16 -5.56 -0.31 -2.04
C TYR A 16 -6.96 -0.14 -1.44
N GLY A 17 -7.67 -1.24 -1.20
CA GLY A 17 -9.00 -1.26 -0.57
C GLY A 17 -9.06 -0.58 0.79
N GLU A 18 -7.93 -0.49 1.51
CA GLU A 18 -7.85 0.24 2.78
C GLU A 18 -8.13 1.75 2.66
N ILE A 19 -8.22 2.29 1.43
CA ILE A 19 -8.75 3.64 1.16
C ILE A 19 -10.09 3.88 1.87
N GLU A 20 -10.91 2.84 2.08
CA GLU A 20 -12.18 2.94 2.82
C GLU A 20 -12.02 3.38 4.28
N PHE A 21 -10.83 3.17 4.86
CA PHE A 21 -10.48 3.56 6.23
C PHE A 21 -9.65 4.84 6.29
N PHE A 22 -9.42 5.50 5.16
CA PHE A 22 -8.57 6.69 5.05
C PHE A 22 -9.39 7.97 4.90
N ASP A 23 -9.17 8.93 5.79
CA ASP A 23 -9.79 10.25 5.73
C ASP A 23 -8.80 11.30 5.20
N PHE A 24 -9.06 11.82 4.00
CA PHE A 24 -8.21 12.85 3.37
C PHE A 24 -8.33 14.24 4.03
N GLN A 25 -9.30 14.45 4.93
CA GLN A 25 -9.58 15.77 5.51
C GLN A 25 -8.86 16.03 6.83
N VAL A 26 -8.24 15.01 7.44
CA VAL A 26 -7.59 15.13 8.75
C VAL A 26 -6.14 15.61 8.66
N THR A 27 -5.48 15.77 9.82
CA THR A 27 -4.07 16.16 9.88
C THR A 27 -3.13 15.01 9.53
N ASN A 28 -1.87 15.33 9.20
CA ASN A 28 -0.80 14.35 8.98
C ASN A 28 -0.64 13.38 10.15
N GLU A 29 -0.63 13.89 11.39
CA GLU A 29 -0.56 13.09 12.61
C GLU A 29 -1.76 12.12 12.74
N GLN A 30 -2.98 12.58 12.46
CA GLN A 30 -4.17 11.73 12.48
C GLN A 30 -4.16 10.66 11.38
N MET A 31 -3.65 10.99 10.20
CA MET A 31 -3.45 10.01 9.11
C MET A 31 -2.37 8.98 9.48
N ALA A 32 -1.26 9.40 10.07
CA ALA A 32 -0.21 8.49 10.50
C ALA A 32 -0.65 7.56 11.65
N ALA A 33 -1.57 8.03 12.50
CA ALA A 33 -2.14 7.24 13.58
C ALA A 33 -3.12 6.13 13.12
N THR A 34 -3.57 6.13 11.86
CA THR A 34 -4.47 5.07 11.35
C THR A 34 -3.69 3.85 10.88
N SER A 35 -3.57 2.84 11.75
CA SER A 35 -2.91 1.57 11.40
C SER A 35 -3.66 0.74 10.35
N LYS A 36 -4.90 1.13 10.00
CA LYS A 36 -5.77 0.39 9.07
C LYS A 36 -5.57 0.75 7.60
N ALA A 37 -4.80 1.80 7.30
CA ALA A 37 -4.63 2.33 5.94
C ALA A 37 -3.17 2.42 5.48
N LEU A 38 -2.24 1.87 6.25
CA LEU A 38 -0.80 2.04 5.98
C LEU A 38 -0.32 1.29 4.74
N HIS A 39 -1.01 0.24 4.28
CA HIS A 39 -0.69 -0.38 3.00
C HIS A 39 -1.20 0.49 1.86
N PHE A 40 -2.44 0.99 1.95
CA PHE A 40 -2.99 1.92 0.94
C PHE A 40 -2.08 3.14 0.76
N THR A 41 -1.71 3.81 1.85
CA THR A 41 -0.93 5.04 1.77
C THR A 41 0.46 4.82 1.19
N GLN A 42 1.08 3.67 1.43
CA GLN A 42 2.33 3.30 0.76
C GLN A 42 2.13 3.01 -0.73
N VAL A 43 1.06 2.32 -1.13
CA VAL A 43 0.77 2.02 -2.54
C VAL A 43 0.63 3.28 -3.38
N VAL A 44 0.01 4.34 -2.82
CA VAL A 44 -0.23 5.60 -3.53
C VAL A 44 0.77 6.71 -3.19
N TRP A 45 1.82 6.41 -2.43
CA TRP A 45 2.78 7.41 -1.96
C TRP A 45 3.49 8.09 -3.12
N LYS A 46 3.16 9.37 -3.39
CA LYS A 46 3.65 10.13 -4.55
C LYS A 46 5.16 10.08 -4.72
N ASP A 47 5.92 10.19 -3.63
CA ASP A 47 7.38 10.28 -3.70
C ASP A 47 8.11 8.94 -3.76
N SER A 48 7.43 7.81 -3.54
CA SER A 48 8.02 6.48 -3.78
C SER A 48 8.14 6.24 -5.28
N LYS A 49 9.37 6.04 -5.78
CA LYS A 49 9.65 6.00 -7.23
C LYS A 49 9.97 4.62 -7.77
N GLU A 50 10.50 3.76 -6.93
CA GLU A 50 10.86 2.39 -7.30
C GLU A 50 10.23 1.41 -6.33
N LEU A 51 9.93 0.21 -6.83
CA LEU A 51 9.43 -0.87 -6.00
C LEU A 51 10.08 -2.19 -6.40
N GLY A 52 10.37 -3.02 -5.40
CA GLY A 52 10.79 -4.41 -5.56
C GLY A 52 9.72 -5.34 -4.99
N VAL A 53 9.32 -6.35 -5.76
CA VAL A 53 8.33 -7.36 -5.32
C VAL A 53 8.99 -8.71 -5.17
N GLY A 54 8.77 -9.34 -4.02
CA GLY A 54 9.15 -10.72 -3.73
C GLY A 54 7.92 -11.56 -3.43
N ALA A 55 7.88 -12.77 -3.97
CA ALA A 55 6.84 -13.75 -3.62
C ALA A 55 7.48 -15.09 -3.26
N SER A 56 6.97 -15.73 -2.21
CA SER A 56 7.35 -17.08 -1.83
C SER A 56 6.11 -17.90 -1.47
N LYS A 57 6.17 -19.20 -1.71
CA LYS A 57 5.11 -20.13 -1.30
C LYS A 57 5.66 -21.09 -0.25
N SER A 58 5.02 -21.15 0.90
CA SER A 58 5.31 -22.12 1.94
C SER A 58 5.04 -23.53 1.42
N VAL A 59 6.07 -24.39 1.44
CA VAL A 59 5.92 -25.80 1.07
C VAL A 59 5.07 -26.56 2.09
N LYS A 60 5.05 -26.11 3.36
CA LYS A 60 4.34 -26.79 4.45
C LYS A 60 2.85 -26.43 4.50
N THR A 61 2.52 -25.15 4.38
CA THR A 61 1.14 -24.63 4.53
C THR A 61 0.49 -24.32 3.20
N GLY A 62 1.26 -24.16 2.12
CA GLY A 62 0.77 -23.71 0.83
C GLY A 62 0.47 -22.21 0.76
N GLU A 63 0.62 -21.49 1.87
CA GLU A 63 0.46 -20.04 1.98
C GLU A 63 1.47 -19.30 1.10
N ILE A 64 1.06 -18.13 0.63
CA ILE A 64 1.87 -17.30 -0.25
C ILE A 64 2.14 -16.00 0.48
N TYR A 65 3.42 -15.68 0.60
CA TYR A 65 3.90 -14.42 1.14
C TYR A 65 4.31 -13.54 -0.02
N LEU A 66 3.68 -12.39 -0.13
CA LEU A 66 4.01 -11.36 -1.10
C LEU A 66 4.46 -10.13 -0.34
N VAL A 67 5.62 -9.60 -0.71
CA VAL A 67 6.25 -8.44 -0.08
C VAL A 67 6.61 -7.44 -1.15
N CYS A 68 6.30 -6.17 -0.90
CA CYS A 68 6.75 -5.04 -1.70
C CYS A 68 7.61 -4.12 -0.84
N ASN A 69 8.82 -3.83 -1.33
CA ASN A 69 9.68 -2.79 -0.75
C ASN A 69 9.69 -1.59 -1.70
N TYR A 70 9.61 -0.39 -1.14
CA TYR A 70 9.53 0.86 -1.89
C TYR A 70 10.80 1.68 -1.63
N ASP A 71 11.36 2.26 -2.68
CA ASP A 71 12.47 3.22 -2.56
C ASP A 71 11.97 4.67 -2.60
N LEU A 72 12.58 5.43 -1.69
CA LEU A 72 11.94 6.38 -0.77
C LEU A 72 10.75 5.75 -0.01
N PRO A 73 10.87 5.52 1.32
CA PRO A 73 9.79 4.93 2.10
C PRO A 73 8.62 5.91 2.21
N GLY A 74 7.42 5.37 2.11
CA GLY A 74 6.20 6.11 2.41
C GLY A 74 5.91 6.18 3.90
N ASN A 75 4.71 6.65 4.23
CA ASN A 75 4.19 6.70 5.60
C ASN A 75 5.04 7.53 6.57
N VAL A 76 5.76 8.52 6.04
CA VAL A 76 6.45 9.53 6.85
C VAL A 76 5.39 10.41 7.50
N GLU A 77 5.31 10.36 8.84
CA GLU A 77 4.26 10.99 9.65
C GLU A 77 3.97 12.43 9.24
N SER A 78 5.00 13.23 9.00
CA SER A 78 4.88 14.66 8.70
C SER A 78 4.43 14.99 7.26
N ASP A 79 4.27 14.01 6.37
CA ASP A 79 4.23 14.27 4.92
C ASP A 79 3.07 13.59 4.15
N PHE A 80 2.06 13.09 4.87
CA PHE A 80 0.90 12.42 4.26
C PHE A 80 0.14 13.32 3.25
N LYS A 81 -0.16 14.58 3.59
CA LYS A 81 -0.92 15.50 2.70
C LYS A 81 -0.23 15.78 1.36
N ASN A 82 1.09 15.69 1.30
CA ASN A 82 1.83 15.92 0.06
C ASN A 82 1.92 14.65 -0.81
N ASN A 83 1.75 13.48 -0.19
CA ASN A 83 2.01 12.19 -0.83
C ASN A 83 0.77 11.33 -1.08
N VAL A 84 -0.28 11.48 -0.27
CA VAL A 84 -1.53 10.72 -0.37
C VAL A 84 -2.63 11.65 -0.84
N LEU A 85 -2.79 11.74 -2.16
CA LEU A 85 -3.72 12.67 -2.80
C LEU A 85 -5.10 12.03 -3.01
N PRO A 86 -6.19 12.80 -2.91
CA PRO A 86 -7.52 12.30 -3.24
C PRO A 86 -7.57 11.73 -4.66
N PRO A 87 -8.34 10.65 -4.89
CA PRO A 87 -8.55 10.12 -6.22
C PRO A 87 -9.17 11.20 -7.12
N LYS A 88 -8.73 11.26 -8.37
CA LYS A 88 -9.31 12.18 -9.35
C LYS A 88 -10.78 11.81 -9.57
N SER A 89 -11.66 12.80 -9.53
CA SER A 89 -13.02 12.65 -10.05
C SER A 89 -12.92 12.29 -11.53
N SER A 90 -13.59 11.19 -11.90
CA SER A 90 -13.73 10.74 -13.30
C SER A 90 -14.79 11.54 -14.03
#